data_AF-A0A2V5HRD7-F1
#
_entry.id   AF-A0A2V5HRD7-F1
#
_cell.length_a   1.000
_cell.length_b   1.000
_cell.length_c   1.000
_cell.angle_alpha   90.00
_cell.angle_beta   90.00
_cell.angle_gamma   90.00
#
_symmetry.space_group_name_H-M   'P 1'
#
loop_
_entity.id
_entity.type
_entity.pdbx_description
1 polymer ?
#
loop_
_entity_poly.entity_id
_entity_poly.type
_entity_poly.pdbx_seq_one_letter_code
_entity_poly.pdbx_strand_id
1 'polypeptide(L)'
;NRLFFGKTKVMAVALGHTPENEAAENLHKLAPTLTGAVGLLFTSRDPASVTDYFDGFRPLDYARAGTVSTRAFTIPNGLVYSRAGEIPASEDEPVSHTIEPELRKLGVPTRLVKGKVMLELTDDQEGYPVCRAGEVLDSRQTTLLKMFGVVSSEFRVALKAHWTRSTNEVELLEKDGDGMEE
;
A
#
# COMPACT_ATOMS: atom_id res chain seq x y z
N ASN A 1 -7.06 19.39 13.31
CA ASN A 1 -5.99 18.89 12.43
C ASN A 1 -6.31 19.24 11.00
N ARG A 2 -5.30 19.57 10.18
CA ARG A 2 -5.45 19.77 8.73
C ARG A 2 -4.34 19.01 8.03
N LEU A 3 -4.71 18.16 7.07
CA LEU A 3 -3.77 17.38 6.27
C LEU A 3 -3.75 17.95 4.85
N PHE A 4 -2.56 18.17 4.32
CA PHE A 4 -2.33 18.54 2.93
C PHE A 4 -1.47 17.47 2.28
N PHE A 5 -1.94 16.91 1.18
CA PHE A 5 -1.17 15.99 0.35
C PHE A 5 -1.30 16.46 -1.10
N GLY A 6 -0.19 16.85 -1.71
CA GLY A 6 -0.19 17.50 -3.00
C GLY A 6 1.20 17.57 -3.61
N LYS A 7 1.37 18.42 -4.62
CA LYS A 7 2.67 18.57 -5.30
C LYS A 7 3.70 19.11 -4.30
N THR A 8 4.72 18.32 -3.99
CA THR A 8 5.77 18.65 -3.01
C THR A 8 6.40 20.02 -3.25
N LYS A 9 6.71 20.34 -4.52
CA LYS A 9 7.24 21.66 -4.91
C LYS A 9 6.34 22.82 -4.51
N VAL A 10 5.01 22.67 -4.59
CA VAL A 10 4.06 23.73 -4.22
C VAL A 10 4.01 23.89 -2.70
N MET A 11 4.01 22.78 -1.97
CA MET A 11 4.07 22.81 -0.50
C MET A 11 5.38 23.44 0.00
N ALA A 12 6.52 23.11 -0.62
CA ALA A 12 7.81 23.68 -0.27
C ALA A 12 7.85 25.21 -0.50
N VAL A 13 7.31 25.69 -1.63
CA VAL A 13 7.16 27.13 -1.88
C VAL A 13 6.27 27.80 -0.83
N ALA A 14 5.21 27.14 -0.38
CA ALA A 14 4.31 27.68 0.64
C ALA A 14 4.97 27.78 2.04
N LEU A 15 5.91 26.88 2.36
CA LEU A 15 6.71 26.97 3.59
C LEU A 15 7.82 28.02 3.48
N GLY A 16 8.41 28.14 2.28
CA GLY A 16 9.61 28.91 1.99
C GLY A 16 10.83 28.03 1.76
N HIS A 17 11.76 28.51 0.94
CA HIS A 17 13.01 27.83 0.62
C HIS A 17 14.23 28.43 1.32
N THR A 18 14.12 29.67 1.79
CA THR A 18 15.21 30.41 2.43
C THR A 18 14.67 31.22 3.62
N PRO A 19 15.53 31.68 4.54
CA PRO A 19 15.11 32.53 5.66
C PRO A 19 14.37 33.81 5.22
N GLU A 20 14.64 34.33 4.01
CA GLU A 20 14.06 35.59 3.54
C GLU A 20 12.63 35.43 3.00
N ASN A 21 12.22 34.21 2.64
CA ASN A 21 10.91 33.93 2.04
C ASN A 21 10.08 32.89 2.83
N GLU A 22 10.50 32.55 4.04
CA GLU A 22 9.78 31.62 4.89
C GLU A 22 8.51 32.23 5.50
N ALA A 23 7.48 31.40 5.62
CA ALA A 23 6.22 31.82 6.22
C ALA A 23 6.29 31.98 7.75
N ALA A 24 7.28 31.35 8.39
CA ALA A 24 7.59 31.47 9.81
C ALA A 24 9.06 31.12 10.06
N GLU A 25 9.61 31.60 11.17
CA GLU A 25 11.03 31.41 11.51
C GLU A 25 11.45 29.93 11.48
N ASN A 26 12.56 29.65 10.79
CA ASN A 26 13.16 28.33 10.57
C ASN A 26 12.31 27.33 9.76
N LEU A 27 11.14 27.72 9.24
CA LEU A 27 10.24 26.81 8.53
C LEU A 27 10.84 26.34 7.19
N HIS A 28 11.72 27.13 6.56
CA HIS A 28 12.45 26.73 5.36
C HIS A 28 13.27 25.44 5.54
N LYS A 29 13.66 25.11 6.78
CA LYS A 29 14.41 23.89 7.11
C LYS A 29 13.61 22.61 6.89
N LEU A 30 12.28 22.68 6.78
CA LEU A 30 11.43 21.55 6.40
C LEU A 30 11.36 21.32 4.88
N ALA A 31 11.67 22.32 4.06
CA ALA A 31 11.55 22.19 2.60
C ALA A 31 12.37 21.01 2.01
N PRO A 32 13.60 20.70 2.49
CA PRO A 32 14.36 19.55 2.01
C PRO A 32 13.71 18.19 2.30
N THR A 33 12.84 18.08 3.31
CA THR A 33 12.16 16.81 3.65
C THR A 33 10.96 16.53 2.75
N LEU A 34 10.55 17.48 1.90
CA LEU A 34 9.43 17.36 0.97
C LEU A 34 9.84 16.69 -0.34
N THR A 35 10.31 15.44 -0.24
CA THR A 35 10.72 14.60 -1.38
C THR A 35 9.89 13.32 -1.45
N GLY A 36 9.50 12.90 -2.66
CA GLY A 36 8.63 11.74 -2.86
C GLY A 36 7.16 11.98 -2.48
N ALA A 37 6.49 10.94 -2.00
CA ALA A 37 5.08 10.97 -1.60
C ALA A 37 4.91 11.50 -0.16
N VAL A 38 5.11 12.82 0.03
CA VAL A 38 5.05 13.47 1.35
C VAL A 38 3.88 14.44 1.44
N GLY A 39 3.30 14.57 2.64
CA GLY A 39 2.27 15.55 2.97
C GLY A 39 2.63 16.38 4.20
N LEU A 40 1.84 17.43 4.45
CA LEU A 40 1.93 18.28 5.64
C LEU A 40 0.76 18.03 6.56
N LEU A 41 1.03 17.80 7.84
CA LEU A 41 0.02 17.71 8.90
C LEU A 41 0.16 18.89 9.85
N PHE A 42 -0.88 19.72 9.92
CA PHE A 42 -0.98 20.79 10.91
C PHE A 42 -1.88 20.31 12.06
N THR A 43 -1.35 20.35 13.26
CA THR A 43 -2.06 19.92 14.47
C THR A 43 -1.68 20.77 15.67
N SER A 44 -2.57 20.82 16.66
CA SER A 44 -2.34 21.39 17.98
C SER A 44 -2.07 20.31 19.03
N ARG A 45 -1.95 19.03 18.63
CA ARG A 45 -1.59 17.91 19.50
C ARG A 45 -0.08 17.93 19.76
N ASP A 46 0.32 17.34 20.86
CA ASP A 46 1.73 17.19 21.18
C ASP A 46 2.42 16.23 20.18
N PRO A 47 3.70 16.44 19.85
CA PRO A 47 4.43 15.58 18.91
C PRO A 47 4.43 14.10 19.30
N ALA A 48 4.56 13.77 20.59
CA ALA A 48 4.62 12.38 21.05
C ALA A 48 3.31 11.63 20.77
N SER A 49 2.15 12.24 21.07
CA SER A 49 0.83 11.67 20.76
C SER A 49 0.63 11.45 19.26
N VAL A 50 1.18 12.32 18.42
CA VAL A 50 1.10 12.17 16.95
C VAL A 50 2.00 11.02 16.49
N THR A 51 3.21 10.93 17.02
CA THR A 51 4.14 9.83 16.75
C THR A 51 3.56 8.49 17.17
N ASP A 52 3.08 8.37 18.42
CA ASP A 52 2.46 7.14 18.93
C ASP A 52 1.26 6.71 18.08
N TYR A 53 0.45 7.66 17.64
CA TYR A 53 -0.68 7.37 16.74
C TYR A 53 -0.21 6.78 15.40
N PHE A 54 0.78 7.41 14.75
CA PHE A 54 1.26 6.94 13.46
C PHE A 54 2.11 5.67 13.57
N ASP A 55 2.73 5.40 14.72
CA ASP A 55 3.43 4.14 14.98
C ASP A 55 2.47 2.96 15.10
N GLY A 56 1.31 3.18 15.75
CA GLY A 56 0.25 2.17 15.87
C GLY A 56 -0.64 2.04 14.62
N PHE A 57 -0.64 3.04 13.72
CA PHE A 57 -1.51 3.03 12.55
C PHE A 57 -0.95 2.15 11.44
N ARG A 58 -1.41 0.89 11.40
CA ARG A 58 -0.98 -0.15 10.44
C ARG A 58 -2.17 -0.87 9.78
N PRO A 59 -3.06 -0.17 9.05
CA PRO A 59 -4.12 -0.86 8.32
C PRO A 59 -3.53 -1.70 7.18
N LEU A 60 -4.16 -2.84 6.90
CA LEU A 60 -3.81 -3.67 5.76
C LEU A 60 -4.29 -3.03 4.45
N ASP A 61 -3.46 -3.12 3.42
CA ASP A 61 -3.73 -2.61 2.08
C ASP A 61 -3.31 -3.67 1.03
N TYR A 62 -3.72 -3.45 -0.21
CA TYR A 62 -3.26 -4.24 -1.33
C TYR A 62 -1.78 -4.02 -1.58
N ALA A 63 -1.06 -5.13 -1.78
CA ALA A 63 0.34 -5.07 -2.16
C ALA A 63 0.53 -4.36 -3.51
N ARG A 64 1.65 -3.66 -3.66
CA ARG A 64 2.04 -2.93 -4.88
C ARG A 64 3.19 -3.66 -5.57
N ALA A 65 3.29 -3.52 -6.88
CA ALA A 65 4.42 -4.10 -7.60
C ALA A 65 5.73 -3.53 -7.02
N GLY A 66 6.76 -4.36 -6.92
CA GLY A 66 8.02 -4.01 -6.25
C GLY A 66 8.04 -4.32 -4.75
N THR A 67 6.88 -4.56 -4.11
CA THR A 67 6.86 -4.95 -2.68
C THR A 67 7.16 -6.43 -2.50
N VAL A 68 7.85 -6.76 -1.40
CA VAL A 68 8.11 -8.16 -1.02
C VAL A 68 6.85 -8.76 -0.39
N SER A 69 6.39 -9.90 -0.92
CA SER A 69 5.23 -10.61 -0.39
C SER A 69 5.51 -11.16 1.01
N THR A 70 4.64 -10.85 1.97
CA THR A 70 4.74 -11.32 3.36
C THR A 70 4.27 -12.77 3.54
N ARG A 71 3.54 -13.30 2.56
CA ARG A 71 2.96 -14.66 2.60
C ARG A 71 2.84 -15.25 1.20
N ALA A 72 2.52 -16.54 1.13
CA ALA A 72 2.11 -17.18 -0.12
C ALA A 72 0.61 -17.00 -0.37
N PHE A 73 0.21 -17.00 -1.63
CA PHE A 73 -1.20 -17.03 -2.05
C PHE A 73 -1.35 -17.94 -3.28
N THR A 74 -2.34 -18.82 -3.23
CA THR A 74 -2.61 -19.85 -4.26
C THR A 74 -4.10 -19.91 -4.50
N ILE A 75 -4.52 -19.94 -5.77
CA ILE A 75 -5.92 -20.13 -6.15
C ILE A 75 -6.20 -21.64 -6.15
N PRO A 76 -7.14 -22.16 -5.33
CA PRO A 76 -7.44 -23.59 -5.30
C PRO A 76 -7.95 -24.12 -6.65
N ASN A 77 -7.55 -25.34 -6.99
CA ASN A 77 -8.01 -26.03 -8.19
C ASN A 77 -9.53 -26.29 -8.14
N GLY A 78 -10.19 -26.33 -9.30
CA GLY A 78 -11.64 -26.49 -9.40
C GLY A 78 -12.39 -25.17 -9.44
N LEU A 79 -13.55 -25.09 -8.75
CA LEU A 79 -14.42 -23.92 -8.84
C LEU A 79 -13.74 -22.70 -8.21
N VAL A 80 -13.62 -21.60 -8.98
CA VAL A 80 -12.98 -20.37 -8.50
C VAL A 80 -13.99 -19.53 -7.73
N TYR A 81 -13.66 -19.21 -6.49
CA TYR A 81 -14.46 -18.36 -5.60
C TYR A 81 -13.87 -16.96 -5.45
N SER A 82 -14.69 -16.01 -4.99
CA SER A 82 -14.34 -14.59 -4.93
C SER A 82 -13.18 -14.28 -4.00
N ARG A 83 -12.92 -15.11 -2.99
CA ARG A 83 -11.76 -15.02 -2.11
C ARG A 83 -10.74 -16.13 -2.32
N ALA A 84 -10.96 -16.99 -3.32
CA ALA A 84 -10.04 -18.06 -3.73
C ALA A 84 -9.38 -18.80 -2.55
N GLY A 85 -10.20 -19.28 -1.60
CA GLY A 85 -9.74 -20.09 -0.47
C GLY A 85 -9.32 -19.33 0.79
N GLU A 86 -9.38 -18.00 0.79
CA GLU A 86 -9.09 -17.20 2.01
C GLU A 86 -10.20 -17.32 3.07
N ILE A 87 -11.41 -17.71 2.68
CA ILE A 87 -12.52 -18.03 3.57
C ILE A 87 -13.16 -19.37 3.15
N PRO A 88 -13.92 -20.04 4.03
CA PRO A 88 -14.60 -21.28 3.68
C PRO A 88 -15.54 -21.12 2.48
N ALA A 89 -15.58 -22.11 1.59
CA ALA A 89 -16.44 -22.07 0.39
C ALA A 89 -17.95 -21.98 0.69
N SER A 90 -18.38 -22.28 1.93
CA SER A 90 -19.75 -22.08 2.41
C SER A 90 -20.09 -20.61 2.70
N GLU A 91 -19.07 -19.76 2.85
CA GLU A 91 -19.16 -18.33 3.15
C GLU A 91 -18.65 -17.47 1.98
N ASP A 92 -18.20 -18.11 0.90
CA ASP A 92 -17.72 -17.47 -0.32
C ASP A 92 -18.68 -17.71 -1.48
N GLU A 93 -18.62 -16.83 -2.47
CA GLU A 93 -19.43 -16.92 -3.68
C GLU A 93 -18.54 -17.17 -4.89
N PRO A 94 -18.97 -18.00 -5.86
CA PRO A 94 -18.25 -18.18 -7.12
C PRO A 94 -17.99 -16.83 -7.81
N VAL A 95 -16.82 -16.67 -8.42
CA VAL A 95 -16.53 -15.45 -9.17
C VAL A 95 -17.48 -15.27 -10.35
N SER A 96 -17.75 -14.02 -10.71
CA SER A 96 -18.51 -13.70 -11.92
C SER A 96 -17.81 -14.26 -13.16
N HIS A 97 -18.55 -14.92 -14.06
CA HIS A 97 -18.02 -15.38 -15.34
C HIS A 97 -17.44 -14.24 -16.21
N THR A 98 -17.83 -12.98 -15.94
CA THR A 98 -17.31 -11.80 -16.64
C THR A 98 -15.84 -11.50 -16.35
N ILE A 99 -15.29 -11.97 -15.22
CA ILE A 99 -13.88 -11.74 -14.86
C ILE A 99 -12.94 -12.79 -15.46
N GLU A 100 -13.49 -13.89 -15.98
CA GLU A 100 -12.73 -15.02 -16.52
C GLU A 100 -11.73 -14.64 -17.62
N PRO A 101 -12.08 -13.78 -18.61
CA PRO A 101 -11.12 -13.37 -19.63
C PRO A 101 -9.91 -12.62 -19.04
N GLU A 102 -10.11 -11.83 -17.98
CA GLU A 102 -9.02 -11.10 -17.32
C GLU A 102 -8.13 -12.06 -16.53
N LEU A 103 -8.70 -13.05 -15.83
CA LEU A 103 -7.92 -14.12 -15.16
C LEU A 103 -7.03 -14.87 -16.17
N ARG A 104 -7.59 -15.26 -17.32
CA ARG A 104 -6.82 -15.91 -18.40
C ARG A 104 -5.72 -15.02 -18.95
N LYS A 105 -6.00 -13.73 -19.16
CA LYS A 105 -5.02 -12.74 -19.62
C LYS A 105 -3.88 -12.53 -18.61
N LEU A 106 -4.17 -12.65 -17.31
CA LEU A 106 -3.19 -12.64 -16.22
C LEU A 106 -2.48 -13.99 -16.02
N GLY A 107 -2.69 -14.95 -16.93
CA GLY A 107 -1.98 -16.23 -16.96
C GLY A 107 -2.56 -17.31 -16.04
N VAL A 108 -3.75 -17.09 -15.47
CA VAL A 108 -4.46 -18.11 -14.68
C VAL A 108 -5.16 -19.08 -15.65
N PRO A 109 -4.93 -20.40 -15.57
CA PRO A 109 -5.49 -21.37 -16.52
C PRO A 109 -6.96 -21.68 -16.21
N THR A 110 -7.84 -20.72 -16.53
CA THR A 110 -9.29 -20.84 -16.30
C THR A 110 -10.09 -21.22 -17.54
N ARG A 111 -11.23 -21.88 -17.30
CA ARG A 111 -12.25 -22.21 -18.29
C ARG A 111 -13.66 -21.98 -17.74
N LEU A 112 -14.61 -21.68 -18.63
CA LEU A 112 -16.04 -21.70 -18.27
C LEU A 112 -16.61 -23.11 -18.42
N VAL A 113 -17.15 -23.66 -17.33
CA VAL A 113 -17.88 -24.92 -17.29
C VAL A 113 -19.28 -24.66 -16.76
N LYS A 114 -20.29 -24.83 -17.62
CA LYS A 114 -21.71 -24.56 -17.29
C LYS A 114 -21.93 -23.16 -16.68
N GLY A 115 -21.24 -22.15 -17.22
CA GLY A 115 -21.34 -20.76 -16.77
C GLY A 115 -20.56 -20.42 -15.49
N LYS A 116 -19.81 -21.37 -14.92
CA LYS A 116 -18.93 -21.17 -13.76
C LYS A 116 -17.47 -21.13 -14.17
N VAL A 117 -16.67 -20.30 -13.51
CA VAL A 117 -15.23 -20.22 -13.73
C VAL A 117 -14.54 -21.36 -12.98
N MET A 118 -13.88 -22.23 -13.72
CA MET A 118 -13.10 -23.34 -13.18
C MET A 118 -11.62 -23.10 -13.47
N LEU A 119 -10.79 -23.30 -12.45
CA LEU A 119 -9.36 -23.50 -12.61
C LEU A 119 -9.15 -24.96 -13.03
N GLU A 120 -8.41 -25.19 -14.12
CA GLU A 120 -8.10 -26.52 -14.65
C GLU A 120 -6.58 -26.71 -14.65
N LEU A 121 -6.05 -27.24 -13.56
CA LEU A 121 -4.65 -27.69 -13.51
C LEU A 121 -4.57 -29.19 -13.79
N THR A 122 -3.55 -29.58 -14.57
CA THR A 122 -3.19 -30.98 -14.79
C THR A 122 -2.23 -31.46 -13.68
N ASP A 123 -2.02 -32.78 -13.58
CA ASP A 123 -0.92 -33.36 -12.80
C ASP A 123 -1.02 -33.16 -11.27
N ASP A 124 -2.18 -33.46 -10.69
CA ASP A 124 -2.43 -33.48 -9.24
C ASP A 124 -2.15 -32.16 -8.49
N GLN A 125 -2.03 -31.05 -9.20
CA GLN A 125 -1.82 -29.75 -8.59
C GLN A 125 -3.08 -29.29 -7.84
N GLU A 126 -2.92 -29.03 -6.54
CA GLU A 126 -3.99 -28.56 -5.66
C GLU A 126 -4.39 -27.10 -5.92
N GLY A 127 -3.55 -26.30 -6.60
CA GLY A 127 -3.86 -24.92 -6.92
C GLY A 127 -2.78 -24.18 -7.71
N TYR A 128 -3.13 -22.99 -8.20
CA TYR A 128 -2.27 -22.13 -9.00
C TYR A 128 -1.53 -21.12 -8.10
N PRO A 129 -0.20 -21.22 -7.96
CA PRO A 129 0.55 -20.33 -7.09
C PRO A 129 0.64 -18.93 -7.72
N VAL A 130 0.10 -17.93 -7.02
CA VAL A 130 0.19 -16.54 -7.47
C VAL A 130 1.51 -15.93 -7.01
N CYS A 131 1.84 -16.05 -5.73
CA CYS A 131 3.10 -15.57 -5.16
C CYS A 131 3.55 -16.43 -3.97
N ARG A 132 4.83 -16.34 -3.62
CA ARG A 132 5.44 -16.96 -2.43
C ARG A 132 5.88 -15.89 -1.42
N ALA A 133 5.98 -16.28 -0.15
CA ALA A 133 6.59 -15.42 0.86
C ALA A 133 8.05 -15.08 0.48
N GLY A 134 8.44 -13.82 0.60
CA GLY A 134 9.77 -13.32 0.24
C GLY A 134 9.96 -12.97 -1.23
N GLU A 135 8.97 -13.21 -2.09
CA GLU A 135 9.04 -12.87 -3.51
C GLU A 135 8.72 -11.38 -3.74
N VAL A 136 9.48 -10.70 -4.61
CA VAL A 136 9.14 -9.34 -5.06
C VAL A 136 7.98 -9.43 -6.04
N LEU A 137 6.86 -8.81 -5.69
CA LEU A 137 5.62 -8.91 -6.44
C LEU A 137 5.67 -8.12 -7.75
N ASP A 138 5.23 -8.74 -8.84
CA ASP A 138 5.02 -8.07 -10.11
C ASP A 138 3.60 -7.45 -10.22
N SER A 139 3.35 -6.70 -11.30
CA SER A 139 2.05 -6.05 -11.56
C SER A 139 0.91 -7.06 -11.76
N ARG A 140 1.19 -8.24 -12.32
CA ARG A 140 0.22 -9.30 -12.56
C ARG A 140 -0.21 -9.95 -11.24
N GLN A 141 0.74 -10.26 -10.36
CA GLN A 141 0.50 -10.84 -9.04
C GLN A 141 -0.31 -9.90 -8.16
N THR A 142 0.06 -8.63 -8.09
CA THR A 142 -0.69 -7.63 -7.30
C THR A 142 -2.10 -7.39 -7.83
N THR A 143 -2.29 -7.44 -9.15
CA THR A 143 -3.63 -7.40 -9.76
C THR A 143 -4.47 -8.61 -9.34
N LEU A 144 -3.90 -9.83 -9.39
CA LEU A 144 -4.58 -11.05 -8.93
C LEU A 144 -4.94 -10.98 -7.44
N LEU A 145 -3.99 -10.58 -6.57
CA LEU A 145 -4.25 -10.39 -5.13
C LEU A 145 -5.42 -9.41 -4.91
N LYS A 146 -5.45 -8.29 -5.64
CA LYS A 146 -6.53 -7.31 -5.56
C LYS A 146 -7.88 -7.87 -6.04
N MET A 147 -7.90 -8.65 -7.12
CA MET A 147 -9.11 -9.28 -7.64
C MET A 147 -9.75 -10.23 -6.62
N PHE A 148 -8.95 -10.95 -5.84
CA PHE A 148 -9.45 -11.83 -4.77
C PHE A 148 -9.56 -11.13 -3.40
N GLY A 149 -9.28 -9.83 -3.36
CA GLY A 149 -9.35 -9.02 -2.16
C GLY A 149 -8.35 -9.39 -1.07
N VAL A 150 -7.19 -9.92 -1.47
CA VAL A 150 -6.07 -10.22 -0.60
C VAL A 150 -5.31 -8.95 -0.27
N VAL A 151 -5.47 -8.48 0.97
CA VAL A 151 -4.65 -7.43 1.56
C VAL A 151 -3.47 -8.07 2.30
N SER A 152 -2.25 -7.73 1.91
CA SER A 152 -1.02 -8.37 2.41
C SER A 152 0.14 -7.39 2.64
N SER A 153 -0.10 -6.09 2.44
CA SER A 153 0.84 -5.02 2.72
C SER A 153 0.33 -4.17 3.87
N GLU A 154 1.20 -3.68 4.74
CA GLU A 154 0.85 -2.71 5.75
C GLU A 154 1.00 -1.29 5.18
N PHE A 155 -0.06 -0.49 5.28
CA PHE A 155 0.07 0.94 5.05
C PHE A 155 0.76 1.58 6.26
N ARG A 156 1.82 2.35 5.99
CA ARG A 156 2.58 3.08 7.01
C ARG A 156 2.71 4.54 6.62
N VAL A 157 2.68 5.41 7.63
CA VAL A 157 3.01 6.83 7.48
C VAL A 157 4.27 7.08 8.29
N ALA A 158 5.37 7.35 7.60
CA ALA A 158 6.62 7.76 8.24
C ALA A 158 6.57 9.27 8.56
N LEU A 159 6.79 9.62 9.82
CA LEU A 159 6.98 11.01 10.22
C LEU A 159 8.44 11.40 9.94
N LYS A 160 8.64 12.38 9.06
CA LYS A 160 9.99 12.82 8.66
C LYS A 160 10.59 13.86 9.60
N ALA A 161 9.78 14.85 9.97
CA ALA A 161 10.18 15.98 10.80
C ALA A 161 8.93 16.70 11.32
N HIS A 162 9.10 17.51 12.36
CA HIS A 162 8.10 18.50 12.75
C HIS A 162 8.71 19.86 13.07
N TRP A 163 7.90 20.91 12.94
CA TRP A 163 8.22 22.26 13.37
C TRP A 163 7.23 22.71 14.43
N THR A 164 7.73 23.36 15.48
CA THR A 164 6.92 23.79 16.62
C THR A 164 6.82 25.31 16.68
N ARG A 165 5.58 25.83 16.55
CA ARG A 165 5.33 27.29 16.50
C ARG A 165 5.78 28.07 17.73
N SER A 166 5.77 27.46 18.92
CA SER A 166 6.14 28.16 20.16
C SER A 166 7.64 28.34 20.34
N THR A 167 8.45 27.46 19.73
CA THR A 167 9.92 27.50 19.82
C THR A 167 10.58 27.90 18.50
N ASN A 168 9.84 27.88 17.39
CA ASN A 168 10.37 28.03 16.03
C ASN A 168 11.47 27.01 15.71
N GLU A 169 11.42 25.83 16.34
CA GLU A 169 12.41 24.77 16.16
C GLU A 169 11.89 23.68 15.24
N VAL A 170 12.82 23.09 14.49
CA VAL A 170 12.60 21.90 13.65
C VAL A 170 13.31 20.72 14.30
N GLU A 171 12.59 19.61 14.44
CA GLU A 171 13.12 18.32 14.85
C GLU A 171 12.97 17.33 13.70
N LEU A 172 14.07 16.68 13.32
CA LEU A 172 14.07 15.62 12.31
C LEU A 172 13.83 14.28 13.01
N LEU A 173 12.87 13.51 12.49
CA LEU A 173 12.43 12.23 13.03
C LEU A 173 12.87 11.04 12.17
N GLU A 174 13.21 11.27 10.90
CA GLU A 174 13.69 10.23 9.99
C GLU A 174 14.97 9.57 10.55
N LYS A 175 14.91 8.25 10.73
CA LYS A 175 16.08 7.39 10.87
C LYS A 175 16.34 6.80 9.48
N ASP A 176 17.57 6.93 8.98
CA ASP A 176 18.00 6.34 7.72
C ASP A 176 17.63 4.84 7.68
N GLY A 177 16.62 4.46 6.89
CA GLY A 177 16.27 3.03 6.71
C GLY A 177 14.87 2.68 6.18
N ASP A 178 13.87 3.56 6.29
CA ASP A 178 12.46 3.19 5.98
C ASP A 178 11.95 3.71 4.61
N GLY A 179 12.87 3.95 3.68
CA GLY A 179 12.53 4.27 2.30
C GLY A 179 11.88 3.07 1.63
N MET A 180 10.55 3.08 1.46
CA MET A 180 9.95 2.42 0.31
C MET A 180 10.53 3.10 -0.93
N GLU A 181 11.53 2.46 -1.54
CA GLU A 181 12.02 2.79 -2.87
C GLU A 181 10.87 2.69 -3.87
N GLU A 182 10.96 3.55 -4.90
CA GLU A 182 9.89 3.99 -5.83
C GLU A 182 8.98 2.90 -6.43
#